data_AF-A0A6P5A234-F1
#
_entry.id   AF-A0A6P5A234-F1
#
_cell.length_a   1.000
_cell.length_b   1.000
_cell.length_c   1.000
_cell.angle_alpha   90.00
_cell.angle_beta   90.00
_cell.angle_gamma   90.00
#
_symmetry.space_group_name_H-M   'P 1'
#
loop_
_entity.id
_entity.type
_entity.pdbx_description
1 polymer ?
#
loop_
_entity_poly.entity_id
_entity_poly.type
_entity_poly.pdbx_seq_one_letter_code
_entity_poly.pdbx_strand_id
1 'polypeptide(L)'
;MTFYPMSLLLSASSRLLVRSVLRMASPEVVQRLEQRARQADEAINILKTQIQMLKQHAVTAEEQRLKKENDQLRQQVNDLKAKLTMAEIQNGVQQVYLPVRTAATDTEAPAAQPQTAEPAPKPAEAKPEQKQVQKGGKADKAAGKGEKKEKKGEKKKGGPPQEEKPVDVSRLDMRIGRIVSVKKHPDADTLYVEEIDVGETAPRTVVSGLVKHVPMEEMQDRIVIAMCNLKPAKMRGITSQAMVMCASSPDKVELLDPPAGSQPGDRITFEGYPGEPDPVLQPKKKVWETVQPDLQVTSDKVATYKGVPFTVAGKGVCTAKTMTNSGIK
;
A
#
# COMPACT_ATOMS: atom_id res chain seq x y z
N MET A 1 0.28 31.62 -0.19
CA MET A 1 1.40 32.07 0.66
C MET A 1 1.22 31.44 2.03
N THR A 2 1.59 30.18 2.16
CA THR A 2 2.89 29.70 2.69
C THR A 2 2.94 29.80 4.21
N PHE A 3 2.53 28.68 4.80
CA PHE A 3 2.63 28.30 6.21
C PHE A 3 4.09 28.28 6.68
N TYR A 4 4.29 28.69 7.93
CA TYR A 4 5.51 28.53 8.75
C TYR A 4 5.95 27.05 8.88
N PRO A 5 7.26 26.77 9.00
CA PRO A 5 7.74 25.63 9.75
C PRO A 5 8.24 26.07 11.14
N MET A 6 7.58 25.51 12.16
CA MET A 6 8.06 25.39 13.53
C MET A 6 9.33 24.51 13.57
N SER A 7 10.52 25.10 13.58
CA SER A 7 11.76 24.36 13.92
C SER A 7 12.85 25.21 14.58
N LEU A 8 12.51 26.42 15.04
CA LEU A 8 13.48 27.41 15.56
C LEU A 8 13.41 27.67 17.07
N LEU A 9 12.74 26.81 17.84
CA LEU A 9 12.64 26.94 19.30
C LEU A 9 13.55 26.00 20.09
N LEU A 10 14.53 25.37 19.44
CA LEU A 10 15.58 24.59 20.09
C LEU A 10 16.99 25.12 19.76
N SER A 11 17.21 26.45 19.74
CA SER A 11 18.53 26.93 19.30
C SER A 11 19.07 28.24 19.90
N ALA A 12 18.39 28.89 20.85
CA ALA A 12 19.00 30.02 21.56
C ALA A 12 19.67 29.57 22.86
N SER A 13 18.94 28.92 23.77
CA SER A 13 19.47 28.52 25.08
C SER A 13 20.58 27.48 25.02
N SER A 14 20.50 26.46 24.15
CA SER A 14 21.61 25.51 23.95
C SER A 14 22.85 26.16 23.33
N ARG A 15 22.70 27.13 22.42
CA ARG A 15 23.85 27.85 21.85
C ARG A 15 24.49 28.80 22.86
N LEU A 16 23.70 29.39 23.77
CA LEU A 16 24.19 30.24 24.86
C LEU A 16 24.92 29.44 25.95
N LEU A 17 24.40 28.27 26.34
CA LEU A 17 25.07 27.35 27.27
C LEU A 17 26.36 26.78 26.68
N VAL A 18 26.37 26.38 25.42
CA VAL A 18 27.60 25.92 24.73
C VAL A 18 28.63 27.06 24.63
N ARG A 19 28.19 28.31 24.38
CA ARG A 19 29.09 29.48 24.35
C ARG A 19 29.61 29.88 25.74
N SER A 20 28.84 29.73 26.81
CA SER A 20 29.33 30.04 28.17
C SER A 20 30.30 28.98 28.68
N VAL A 21 30.08 27.71 28.34
CA VAL A 21 30.98 26.60 28.69
C VAL A 21 32.28 26.66 27.88
N LEU A 22 32.26 27.07 26.60
CA LEU A 22 33.48 27.32 25.82
C LEU A 22 34.35 28.46 26.38
N ARG A 23 33.75 29.46 27.03
CA ARG A 23 34.50 30.63 27.56
C ARG A 23 35.36 30.32 28.79
N MET A 24 35.15 29.16 29.41
CA MET A 24 35.84 28.72 30.64
C MET A 24 36.76 27.51 30.42
N ALA A 25 36.79 26.93 29.22
CA ALA A 25 37.61 25.77 28.91
C ALA A 25 38.94 26.20 28.29
N SER A 26 40.06 25.65 28.77
CA SER A 26 41.37 25.92 28.18
C SER A 26 41.39 25.47 26.70
N PRO A 27 42.10 26.19 25.81
CA PRO A 27 42.16 25.87 24.39
C PRO A 27 42.57 24.41 24.10
N GLU A 28 43.40 23.82 24.96
CA GLU A 28 43.83 22.42 24.89
C GLU A 28 42.69 21.42 25.11
N VAL A 29 41.76 21.70 26.04
CA VAL A 29 40.62 20.81 26.31
C VAL A 29 39.65 20.82 25.14
N VAL A 30 39.43 21.99 24.53
CA VAL A 30 38.59 22.13 23.32
C VAL A 30 39.21 21.38 22.13
N GLN A 31 40.52 21.54 21.89
CA GLN A 31 41.22 20.81 20.82
C GLN A 31 41.17 19.29 21.02
N ARG A 32 41.34 18.81 22.26
CA ARG A 32 41.27 17.37 22.56
C ARG A 32 39.85 16.81 22.36
N LEU A 33 38.82 17.59 22.67
CA LEU A 33 37.43 17.23 22.39
C LEU A 33 37.13 17.20 20.88
N GLU A 34 37.61 18.19 20.14
CA GLU A 34 37.46 18.23 18.68
C GLU A 34 38.20 17.07 17.99
N GLN A 35 39.40 16.73 18.45
CA GLN A 35 40.15 15.59 17.93
C GLN A 35 39.43 14.26 18.18
N ARG A 36 38.89 14.07 19.39
CA ARG A 36 38.08 12.89 19.72
C ARG A 36 36.78 12.84 18.92
N ALA A 37 36.14 13.98 18.68
CA ALA A 37 34.95 14.06 17.82
C ALA A 37 35.29 13.64 16.38
N ARG A 38 36.40 14.13 15.81
CA ARG A 38 36.86 13.71 14.46
C ARG A 38 37.17 12.22 14.40
N GLN A 39 37.85 11.68 15.40
CA GLN A 39 38.14 10.25 15.49
C GLN A 39 36.86 9.40 15.59
N ALA A 40 35.87 9.88 16.34
CA ALA A 40 34.56 9.23 16.44
C ALA A 40 33.81 9.27 15.10
N ASP A 41 33.82 10.41 14.39
CA ASP A 41 33.20 10.55 13.07
C ASP A 41 33.87 9.64 12.02
N GLU A 42 35.19 9.54 12.05
CA GLU A 42 35.96 8.64 11.18
C GLU A 42 35.63 7.17 11.46
N ALA A 43 35.58 6.78 12.74
CA ALA A 43 35.16 5.43 13.14
C ALA A 43 33.73 5.11 12.68
N ILE A 44 32.80 6.05 12.83
CA ILE A 44 31.41 5.91 12.36
C ILE A 44 31.36 5.71 10.84
N ASN A 45 32.17 6.45 10.07
CA ASN A 45 32.19 6.32 8.61
C ASN A 45 32.77 4.97 8.16
N ILE A 46 33.80 4.47 8.84
CA ILE A 46 34.35 3.13 8.59
C ILE A 46 33.29 2.05 8.86
N LEU A 47 32.64 2.12 10.03
CA LEU A 47 31.58 1.19 10.42
C LEU A 47 30.39 1.22 9.46
N LYS A 48 29.96 2.42 9.03
CA LYS A 48 28.91 2.57 8.00
C LYS A 48 29.31 1.88 6.69
N THR A 49 30.55 2.07 6.25
CA THR A 49 31.06 1.46 5.01
C THR A 49 31.13 -0.06 5.13
N GLN A 50 31.57 -0.59 6.27
CA GLN A 50 31.57 -2.04 6.52
C GLN A 50 30.15 -2.64 6.53
N ILE A 51 29.20 -1.98 7.19
CA ILE A 51 27.79 -2.42 7.19
C ILE A 51 27.20 -2.39 5.79
N GLN A 52 27.52 -1.36 4.99
CA GLN A 52 27.08 -1.26 3.61
C GLN A 52 27.64 -2.39 2.75
N MET A 53 28.94 -2.72 2.89
CA MET A 53 29.55 -3.85 2.20
C MET A 53 28.92 -5.19 2.62
N LEU A 54 28.67 -5.42 3.91
CA LEU A 54 28.01 -6.64 4.39
C LEU A 54 26.59 -6.78 3.84
N LYS A 55 25.83 -5.68 3.82
CA LYS A 55 24.49 -5.67 3.21
C LYS A 55 24.55 -5.99 1.71
N GLN A 56 25.49 -5.38 1.00
CA GLN A 56 25.64 -5.61 -0.45
C GLN A 56 26.05 -7.06 -0.74
N HIS A 57 26.99 -7.61 0.03
CA HIS A 57 27.39 -9.01 -0.09
C HIS A 57 26.23 -9.98 0.21
N ALA A 58 25.44 -9.70 1.24
CA ALA A 58 24.26 -10.52 1.56
C ALA A 58 23.23 -10.51 0.42
N VAL A 59 22.92 -9.32 -0.11
CA VAL A 59 21.99 -9.17 -1.25
C VAL A 59 22.52 -9.89 -2.49
N THR A 60 23.80 -9.70 -2.83
CA THR A 60 24.39 -10.36 -4.00
C THR A 60 24.41 -11.89 -3.86
N ALA A 61 24.67 -12.43 -2.67
CA ALA A 61 24.63 -13.86 -2.43
C ALA A 61 23.21 -14.44 -2.58
N GLU A 62 22.20 -13.72 -2.10
CA GLU A 62 20.80 -14.10 -2.24
C GLU A 62 20.32 -14.01 -3.70
N GLU A 63 20.67 -12.94 -4.41
CA GLU A 63 20.40 -12.81 -5.85
C GLU A 63 21.02 -13.96 -6.66
N GLN A 64 22.26 -14.34 -6.36
CA GLN A 64 22.92 -15.46 -7.03
C GLN A 64 22.23 -16.81 -6.73
N ARG A 65 21.77 -17.01 -5.48
CA ARG A 65 21.03 -18.21 -5.10
C ARG A 65 19.69 -18.29 -5.82
N LEU A 66 18.90 -17.20 -5.79
CA LEU A 66 17.61 -17.11 -6.46
C LEU A 66 17.75 -17.28 -7.98
N LYS A 67 18.83 -16.77 -8.57
CA LYS A 67 19.10 -16.95 -10.00
C LYS A 67 19.37 -18.42 -10.34
N LYS A 68 20.19 -19.11 -9.56
CA LYS A 68 20.44 -20.56 -9.73
C LYS A 68 19.15 -21.37 -9.58
N GLU A 69 18.33 -21.05 -8.59
CA GLU A 69 17.05 -21.72 -8.36
C GLU A 69 16.07 -21.47 -9.52
N ASN A 70 15.98 -20.24 -10.02
CA ASN A 70 15.19 -19.92 -11.22
C ASN A 70 15.67 -20.67 -12.46
N ASP A 71 16.97 -20.74 -12.69
CA ASP A 71 17.54 -21.47 -13.83
C ASP A 71 17.23 -22.98 -13.73
N GLN A 72 17.32 -23.54 -12.52
CA GLN A 72 16.97 -24.93 -12.25
C GLN A 72 15.47 -25.20 -12.45
N LEU A 73 14.59 -24.33 -11.94
CA LEU A 73 13.15 -24.44 -12.15
C LEU A 73 12.79 -24.31 -13.64
N ARG A 74 13.47 -23.43 -14.38
CA ARG A 74 13.30 -23.32 -15.84
C ARG A 74 13.69 -24.60 -16.57
N GLN A 75 14.78 -25.24 -16.17
CA GLN A 75 15.17 -26.54 -16.71
C GLN A 75 14.13 -27.60 -16.40
N GLN A 76 13.66 -27.69 -15.15
CA GLN A 76 12.61 -28.64 -14.77
C GLN A 76 11.31 -28.41 -15.55
N VAL A 77 10.91 -27.15 -15.75
CA VAL A 77 9.74 -26.81 -16.58
C VAL A 77 9.96 -27.27 -18.03
N ASN A 78 11.13 -27.05 -18.59
CA ASN A 78 11.45 -27.50 -19.95
C ASN A 78 11.45 -29.03 -20.08
N ASP A 79 12.03 -29.73 -19.10
CA ASP A 79 12.05 -31.19 -19.05
C ASP A 79 10.65 -31.78 -18.90
N LEU A 80 9.82 -31.21 -18.02
CA LEU A 80 8.43 -31.63 -17.85
C LEU A 80 7.61 -31.34 -19.11
N LYS A 81 7.81 -30.19 -19.76
CA LYS A 81 7.19 -29.88 -21.04
C LYS A 81 7.60 -30.87 -22.14
N ALA A 82 8.88 -31.25 -22.19
CA ALA A 82 9.36 -32.24 -23.14
C ALA A 82 8.74 -33.63 -22.86
N LYS A 83 8.67 -34.06 -21.60
CA LYS A 83 8.00 -35.31 -21.21
C LYS A 83 6.51 -35.30 -21.55
N LEU A 84 5.82 -34.19 -21.27
CA LEU A 84 4.42 -34.01 -21.62
C LEU A 84 4.22 -34.09 -23.15
N THR A 85 5.06 -33.39 -23.90
CA THR A 85 5.08 -33.42 -25.37
C THR A 85 5.26 -34.85 -25.89
N MET A 86 6.22 -35.61 -25.35
CA MET A 86 6.43 -37.00 -25.75
C MET A 86 5.21 -37.87 -25.43
N ALA A 87 4.61 -37.70 -24.26
CA ALA A 87 3.40 -38.43 -23.87
C ALA A 87 2.18 -38.05 -24.74
N GLU A 88 2.04 -36.78 -25.12
CA GLU A 88 1.01 -36.30 -26.04
C GLU A 88 1.17 -36.93 -27.43
N ILE A 89 2.39 -36.93 -27.97
CA ILE A 89 2.70 -37.58 -29.26
C ILE A 89 2.42 -39.09 -29.20
N GLN A 90 2.81 -39.76 -28.10
CA GLN A 90 2.57 -41.19 -27.91
C GLN A 90 1.08 -41.55 -27.83
N ASN A 91 0.26 -40.63 -27.31
CA ASN A 91 -1.19 -40.77 -27.24
C ASN A 91 -1.91 -40.25 -28.50
N GLY A 92 -1.18 -39.93 -29.58
CA GLY A 92 -1.75 -39.55 -30.88
C GLY A 92 -2.24 -38.10 -30.98
N VAL A 93 -1.87 -37.23 -30.03
CA VAL A 93 -2.24 -35.80 -30.04
C VAL A 93 -1.26 -35.04 -30.95
N GLN A 94 -1.78 -34.40 -31.98
CA GLN A 94 -0.98 -33.62 -32.93
C GLN A 94 -0.61 -32.27 -32.33
N GLN A 95 0.69 -32.05 -32.07
CA GLN A 95 1.18 -30.79 -31.52
C GLN A 95 1.11 -29.67 -32.56
N VAL A 96 0.23 -28.68 -32.32
CA VAL A 96 0.19 -27.44 -33.09
C VAL A 96 1.19 -26.47 -32.45
N TYR A 97 2.31 -26.22 -33.12
CA TYR A 97 3.26 -25.21 -32.70
C TYR A 97 2.64 -23.82 -32.87
N LEU A 98 2.29 -23.18 -31.75
CA LEU A 98 1.95 -21.76 -31.72
C LEU A 98 3.25 -20.95 -31.58
N PRO A 99 3.61 -20.11 -32.56
CA PRO A 99 4.79 -19.27 -32.45
C PRO A 99 4.59 -18.27 -31.31
N VAL A 100 5.34 -18.46 -30.22
CA VAL A 100 5.48 -17.45 -29.17
C VAL A 100 6.16 -16.25 -29.81
N ARG A 101 5.44 -15.12 -29.94
CA ARG A 101 6.03 -13.84 -30.33
C ARG A 101 6.98 -13.37 -29.23
N THR A 102 8.24 -13.78 -29.30
CA THR A 102 9.34 -13.12 -28.60
C THR A 102 9.77 -11.92 -29.43
N ALA A 103 9.63 -10.72 -28.85
CA ALA A 103 10.17 -9.51 -29.41
C ALA A 103 11.71 -9.59 -29.44
N ALA A 104 12.30 -9.64 -30.65
CA ALA A 104 13.27 -8.67 -31.18
C ALA A 104 14.23 -9.28 -32.24
N THR A 105 14.59 -8.41 -33.20
CA THR A 105 15.70 -8.41 -34.17
C THR A 105 15.56 -9.11 -35.54
N ASP A 106 15.83 -8.29 -36.55
CA ASP A 106 15.81 -8.45 -38.01
C ASP A 106 16.82 -9.49 -38.54
N THR A 107 16.49 -10.14 -39.67
CA THR A 107 17.16 -9.99 -41.00
C THR A 107 16.79 -11.16 -41.95
N GLU A 108 16.37 -10.78 -43.16
CA GLU A 108 16.32 -11.49 -44.46
C GLU A 108 15.46 -12.75 -44.72
N ALA A 109 14.46 -12.52 -45.59
CA ALA A 109 13.74 -13.46 -46.46
C ALA A 109 14.59 -13.76 -47.75
N PRO A 110 14.17 -14.49 -48.82
CA PRO A 110 12.82 -14.45 -49.44
C PRO A 110 12.28 -15.72 -50.17
N ALA A 111 11.02 -15.57 -50.62
CA ALA A 111 10.23 -16.31 -51.66
C ALA A 111 9.01 -17.07 -51.08
N ALA A 112 7.76 -16.90 -51.53
CA ALA A 112 7.19 -16.29 -52.74
C ALA A 112 5.75 -15.76 -52.50
N GLN A 113 5.32 -14.82 -53.36
CA GLN A 113 4.07 -14.04 -53.36
C GLN A 113 2.87 -14.78 -54.00
N PRO A 114 1.63 -14.23 -53.99
CA PRO A 114 1.16 -13.25 -55.01
C PRO A 114 0.43 -12.01 -54.41
N GLN A 115 0.78 -10.76 -54.78
CA GLN A 115 0.14 -9.87 -55.82
C GLN A 115 -1.33 -9.50 -55.53
N THR A 116 -1.85 -8.25 -55.55
CA THR A 116 -1.48 -6.97 -56.20
C THR A 116 -2.34 -5.83 -55.61
N ALA A 117 -1.76 -4.63 -55.42
CA ALA A 117 -2.37 -3.30 -55.65
C ALA A 117 -1.42 -2.17 -55.18
N GLU A 118 -0.82 -1.49 -56.16
CA GLU A 118 -0.07 -0.23 -56.06
C GLU A 118 -0.98 0.96 -56.50
N PRO A 119 -0.56 2.24 -56.51
CA PRO A 119 0.52 2.91 -55.78
C PRO A 119 0.19 4.30 -55.17
N ALA A 120 0.92 4.63 -54.08
CA ALA A 120 1.67 5.89 -53.78
C ALA A 120 0.99 7.29 -53.66
N PRO A 121 1.69 8.34 -53.14
CA PRO A 121 2.99 8.39 -52.45
C PRO A 121 2.99 9.17 -51.10
N LYS A 122 4.14 9.06 -50.43
CA LYS A 122 4.53 9.62 -49.12
C LYS A 122 5.13 11.07 -49.22
N PRO A 123 5.41 11.72 -48.07
CA PRO A 123 5.49 13.18 -47.89
C PRO A 123 6.91 13.77 -47.86
N ALA A 124 7.02 15.10 -47.90
CA ALA A 124 8.21 15.84 -47.50
C ALA A 124 7.87 17.16 -46.75
N GLU A 125 8.37 17.23 -45.52
CA GLU A 125 8.97 18.34 -44.77
C GLU A 125 8.61 19.82 -45.09
N ALA A 126 8.20 20.56 -44.04
CA ALA A 126 8.78 21.85 -43.66
C ALA A 126 8.31 22.31 -42.25
N LYS A 127 9.28 22.59 -41.38
CA LYS A 127 9.23 23.51 -40.21
C LYS A 127 10.17 24.68 -40.57
N PRO A 128 10.29 25.80 -39.82
CA PRO A 128 9.48 26.33 -38.70
C PRO A 128 9.20 27.86 -38.84
N GLU A 129 8.26 28.44 -38.08
CA GLU A 129 8.43 29.84 -37.65
C GLU A 129 7.61 30.22 -36.39
N GLN A 130 8.20 31.13 -35.62
CA GLN A 130 7.85 31.60 -34.29
C GLN A 130 6.90 32.81 -34.36
N LYS A 131 6.08 33.02 -33.31
CA LYS A 131 6.00 34.37 -32.69
C LYS A 131 5.49 34.34 -31.25
N GLN A 132 6.17 35.15 -30.46
CA GLN A 132 6.08 35.37 -29.02
C GLN A 132 5.10 36.51 -28.66
N VAL A 133 4.44 36.34 -27.50
CA VAL A 133 4.33 37.26 -26.34
C VAL A 133 3.56 38.58 -26.51
N GLN A 134 2.60 38.81 -25.59
CA GLN A 134 2.59 40.05 -24.80
C GLN A 134 2.07 39.85 -23.37
N LYS A 135 2.81 40.50 -22.46
CA LYS A 135 2.70 40.62 -21.02
C LYS A 135 1.98 41.93 -20.70
N GLY A 136 1.27 42.00 -19.58
CA GLY A 136 0.90 43.28 -18.96
C GLY A 136 0.10 43.07 -17.68
N GLY A 137 0.65 43.46 -16.53
CA GLY A 137 -0.05 43.50 -15.25
C GLY A 137 0.01 44.89 -14.63
N LYS A 138 -0.81 45.14 -13.59
CA LYS A 138 -0.47 45.60 -12.21
C LYS A 138 -1.64 46.39 -11.57
N ALA A 139 -1.89 46.06 -10.28
CA ALA A 139 -2.23 46.92 -9.11
C ALA A 139 -3.49 47.82 -9.17
N ASP A 140 -4.22 48.16 -8.09
CA ASP A 140 -3.92 48.20 -6.65
C ASP A 140 -5.24 48.41 -5.82
N LYS A 141 -5.23 47.99 -4.53
CA LYS A 141 -5.92 48.57 -3.32
C LYS A 141 -7.46 48.67 -3.22
N ALA A 142 -8.14 48.61 -2.06
CA ALA A 142 -7.82 48.49 -0.62
C ALA A 142 -9.11 48.26 0.24
N ALA A 143 -8.89 48.00 1.55
CA ALA A 143 -9.79 48.11 2.73
C ALA A 143 -10.76 46.95 3.03
N GLY A 144 -11.00 46.48 4.26
CA GLY A 144 -10.55 46.84 5.63
C GLY A 144 -10.89 45.68 6.60
N LYS A 145 -10.01 45.34 7.54
CA LYS A 145 -10.10 45.55 9.00
C LYS A 145 -11.46 45.19 9.68
N GLY A 146 -11.47 44.00 10.28
CA GLY A 146 -12.04 43.60 11.59
C GLY A 146 -13.42 44.05 12.05
N GLU A 147 -14.27 43.08 12.42
CA GLU A 147 -15.05 43.15 13.66
C GLU A 147 -15.59 41.79 14.13
N LYS A 148 -15.75 41.71 15.44
CA LYS A 148 -16.16 40.59 16.27
C LYS A 148 -17.48 41.00 16.92
N LYS A 149 -18.62 40.34 16.63
CA LYS A 149 -19.68 40.04 17.61
C LYS A 149 -20.90 39.31 17.03
N GLU A 150 -21.20 38.19 17.69
CA GLU A 150 -22.50 37.74 18.23
C GLU A 150 -23.81 37.80 17.43
N LYS A 151 -24.40 36.59 17.34
CA LYS A 151 -25.80 36.21 17.64
C LYS A 151 -26.96 37.02 17.01
N LYS A 152 -27.65 36.36 16.09
CA LYS A 152 -28.98 35.72 16.23
C LYS A 152 -29.28 35.12 14.85
N GLY A 153 -29.64 33.86 14.70
CA GLY A 153 -30.69 33.19 15.43
C GLY A 153 -31.89 33.11 14.51
N GLU A 154 -31.92 32.09 13.65
CA GLU A 154 -33.18 31.58 13.14
C GLU A 154 -33.15 30.06 13.12
N LYS A 155 -34.25 29.51 13.63
CA LYS A 155 -34.45 28.17 14.14
C LYS A 155 -35.55 27.55 13.28
N LYS A 156 -35.50 26.22 13.16
CA LYS A 156 -36.42 25.26 12.50
C LYS A 156 -36.07 24.98 11.03
N LYS A 157 -36.04 23.73 10.57
CA LYS A 157 -36.69 22.49 11.05
C LYS A 157 -35.62 21.39 11.15
N GLY A 158 -35.52 20.60 12.23
CA GLY A 158 -36.60 19.74 12.68
C GLY A 158 -36.76 18.54 11.72
N GLY A 159 -35.65 17.86 11.40
CA GLY A 159 -35.73 16.50 10.85
C GLY A 159 -36.17 15.54 11.95
N PRO A 160 -36.99 14.53 11.64
CA PRO A 160 -37.53 13.60 12.65
C PRO A 160 -36.41 12.91 13.42
N PRO A 161 -36.69 12.40 14.64
CA PRO A 161 -35.73 11.62 15.41
C PRO A 161 -35.16 10.55 14.48
N GLN A 162 -33.86 10.63 14.20
CA GLN A 162 -33.19 9.56 13.52
C GLN A 162 -33.31 8.38 14.48
N GLU A 163 -34.21 7.44 14.19
CA GLU A 163 -34.26 6.13 14.84
C GLU A 163 -32.81 5.70 15.03
N GLU A 164 -32.41 5.53 16.29
CA GLU A 164 -31.06 5.09 16.60
C GLU A 164 -30.92 3.69 16.02
N LYS A 165 -30.40 3.63 14.78
CA LYS A 165 -30.09 2.37 14.13
C LYS A 165 -29.25 1.54 15.12
N PRO A 166 -29.57 0.25 15.32
CA PRO A 166 -28.77 -0.61 16.17
C PRO A 166 -27.29 -0.50 15.78
N VAL A 167 -26.42 -0.42 16.79
CA VAL A 167 -24.98 -0.39 16.57
C VAL A 167 -24.52 -1.84 16.37
N ASP A 168 -24.61 -2.29 15.13
CA ASP A 168 -24.23 -3.64 14.73
C ASP A 168 -23.31 -3.63 13.50
N VAL A 169 -22.96 -4.82 13.05
CA VAL A 169 -22.03 -5.05 11.94
C VAL A 169 -22.53 -4.51 10.59
N SER A 170 -23.84 -4.31 10.40
CA SER A 170 -24.40 -3.80 9.15
C SER A 170 -23.95 -2.37 8.82
N ARG A 171 -23.49 -1.63 9.83
CA ARG A 171 -22.96 -0.28 9.67
C ARG A 171 -21.52 -0.26 9.16
N LEU A 172 -20.81 -1.39 9.16
CA LEU A 172 -19.43 -1.51 8.68
C LEU A 172 -19.42 -1.83 7.18
N ASP A 173 -18.61 -1.12 6.42
CA ASP A 173 -18.41 -1.39 4.99
C ASP A 173 -17.19 -2.29 4.83
N MET A 174 -17.41 -3.60 4.83
CA MET A 174 -16.38 -4.61 4.60
C MET A 174 -16.47 -5.14 3.18
N ARG A 175 -15.37 -5.04 2.44
CA ARG A 175 -15.28 -5.49 1.05
C ARG A 175 -14.07 -6.38 0.84
N ILE A 176 -14.15 -7.23 -0.17
CA ILE A 176 -13.01 -7.94 -0.69
C ILE A 176 -12.12 -6.96 -1.43
N GLY A 177 -10.82 -7.02 -1.15
CA GLY A 177 -9.80 -6.26 -1.84
C GLY A 177 -8.69 -7.15 -2.38
N ARG A 178 -7.98 -6.69 -3.40
CA ARG A 178 -6.74 -7.30 -3.90
C ARG A 178 -5.58 -6.35 -3.69
N ILE A 179 -4.53 -6.82 -3.06
CA ILE A 179 -3.30 -6.05 -2.90
C ILE A 179 -2.57 -6.00 -4.24
N VAL A 180 -2.59 -4.84 -4.90
CA VAL A 180 -1.96 -4.62 -6.21
C VAL A 180 -0.46 -4.37 -6.07
N SER A 181 -0.06 -3.66 -5.01
CA SER A 181 1.33 -3.38 -4.69
C SER A 181 1.53 -3.32 -3.20
N VAL A 182 2.64 -3.87 -2.71
CA VAL A 182 3.08 -3.73 -1.32
C VAL A 182 4.50 -3.18 -1.27
N LYS A 183 4.73 -2.19 -0.40
CA LYS A 183 6.05 -1.61 -0.14
C LYS A 183 6.26 -1.43 1.35
N LYS A 184 7.51 -1.50 1.82
CA LYS A 184 7.81 -1.11 3.21
C LYS A 184 7.61 0.40 3.36
N HIS A 185 7.06 0.81 4.50
CA HIS A 185 6.88 2.22 4.80
C HIS A 185 8.26 2.92 4.92
N PRO A 186 8.48 4.08 4.28
CA PRO A 186 9.80 4.74 4.26
C PRO A 186 10.29 5.14 5.66
N ASP A 187 9.37 5.60 6.49
CA ASP A 187 9.66 6.08 7.85
C ASP A 187 9.26 5.10 8.98
N ALA A 188 8.94 3.83 8.66
CA ALA A 188 8.52 2.85 9.66
C ALA A 188 8.81 1.40 9.27
N ASP A 189 9.71 0.75 10.02
CA ASP A 189 10.14 -0.63 9.73
C ASP A 189 9.07 -1.69 9.98
N THR A 190 8.03 -1.35 10.75
CA THR A 190 6.95 -2.28 11.13
C THR A 190 5.71 -2.15 10.26
N LEU A 191 5.69 -1.20 9.32
CA LEU A 191 4.51 -0.90 8.51
C LEU A 191 4.76 -1.22 7.04
N TYR A 192 3.75 -1.77 6.40
CA TYR A 192 3.63 -1.82 4.96
C TYR A 192 2.74 -0.69 4.46
N VAL A 193 2.94 -0.33 3.20
CA VAL A 193 2.08 0.56 2.42
C VAL A 193 1.57 -0.28 1.26
N GLU A 194 0.29 -0.60 1.29
CA GLU A 194 -0.39 -1.36 0.26
C GLU A 194 -1.25 -0.45 -0.63
N GLU A 195 -1.30 -0.76 -1.92
CA GLU A 195 -2.33 -0.27 -2.81
C GLU A 195 -3.34 -1.39 -3.02
N ILE A 196 -4.55 -1.25 -2.47
CA ILE A 196 -5.57 -2.29 -2.46
C ILE A 196 -6.71 -1.89 -3.39
N ASP A 197 -6.94 -2.69 -4.43
CA ASP A 197 -8.12 -2.60 -5.28
C ASP A 197 -9.32 -3.18 -4.53
N VAL A 198 -10.33 -2.36 -4.25
CA VAL A 198 -11.58 -2.73 -3.57
C VAL A 198 -12.80 -2.59 -4.50
N GLY A 199 -12.58 -2.71 -5.81
CA GLY A 199 -13.63 -2.56 -6.83
C GLY A 199 -14.08 -1.12 -7.07
N GLU A 200 -13.22 -0.16 -6.75
CA GLU A 200 -13.44 1.27 -6.98
C GLU A 200 -12.65 1.76 -8.20
N THR A 201 -12.89 3.00 -8.64
CA THR A 201 -12.18 3.58 -9.81
C THR A 201 -10.67 3.66 -9.63
N ALA A 202 -10.19 3.72 -8.40
CA ALA A 202 -8.78 3.74 -8.06
C ALA A 202 -8.52 2.84 -6.85
N PRO A 203 -7.35 2.18 -6.77
CA PRO A 203 -6.90 1.50 -5.57
C PRO A 203 -6.82 2.47 -4.38
N ARG A 204 -7.02 1.92 -3.19
CA ARG A 204 -6.88 2.66 -1.93
C ARG A 204 -5.51 2.41 -1.34
N THR A 205 -4.86 3.49 -0.88
CA THR A 205 -3.65 3.37 -0.07
C THR A 205 -4.02 2.91 1.34
N VAL A 206 -3.43 1.81 1.77
CA VAL A 206 -3.58 1.21 3.10
C VAL A 206 -2.23 1.12 3.76
N VAL A 207 -2.19 1.33 5.08
CA VAL A 207 -0.97 1.20 5.88
C VAL A 207 -1.22 0.14 6.93
N SER A 208 -0.63 -1.04 6.77
CA SER A 208 -0.81 -2.17 7.70
C SER A 208 0.43 -2.43 8.56
N GLY A 209 0.21 -2.93 9.78
CA GLY A 209 1.28 -3.32 10.71
C GLY A 209 1.76 -4.76 10.55
N LEU A 210 1.83 -5.28 9.32
CA LEU A 210 2.00 -6.73 9.07
C LEU A 210 3.45 -7.18 8.83
N VAL A 211 4.43 -6.28 8.82
CA VAL A 211 5.84 -6.61 8.47
C VAL A 211 6.44 -7.74 9.32
N LYS A 212 6.03 -7.86 10.59
CA LYS A 212 6.52 -8.91 11.50
C LYS A 212 5.76 -10.23 11.38
N HIS A 213 4.63 -10.26 10.68
CA HIS A 213 3.68 -11.35 10.70
C HIS A 213 3.51 -12.02 9.34
N VAL A 214 3.53 -11.24 8.26
CA VAL A 214 3.34 -11.74 6.89
C VAL A 214 4.48 -11.23 6.02
N PRO A 215 5.23 -12.12 5.34
CA PRO A 215 6.28 -11.69 4.43
C PRO A 215 5.68 -10.96 3.22
N MET A 216 6.45 -10.04 2.63
CA MET A 216 6.00 -9.21 1.50
C MET A 216 5.54 -10.06 0.30
N GLU A 217 6.19 -11.20 0.06
CA GLU A 217 5.85 -12.13 -1.02
C GLU A 217 4.46 -12.75 -0.87
N GLU A 218 4.00 -12.97 0.37
CA GLU A 218 2.64 -13.45 0.65
C GLU A 218 1.60 -12.33 0.64
N MET A 219 2.02 -11.06 0.61
CA MET A 219 1.12 -9.90 0.54
C MET A 219 0.82 -9.50 -0.90
N GLN A 220 1.79 -9.66 -1.80
CA GLN A 220 1.65 -9.28 -3.21
C GLN A 220 0.55 -10.12 -3.88
N ASP A 221 -0.38 -9.45 -4.58
CA ASP A 221 -1.51 -10.06 -5.28
C ASP A 221 -2.48 -10.85 -4.38
N ARG A 222 -2.37 -10.71 -3.05
CA ARG A 222 -3.24 -11.40 -2.11
C ARG A 222 -4.63 -10.77 -2.07
N ILE A 223 -5.64 -11.63 -2.04
CA ILE A 223 -7.02 -11.25 -1.77
C ILE A 223 -7.21 -11.15 -0.26
N VAL A 224 -7.77 -10.04 0.20
CA VAL A 224 -7.98 -9.71 1.61
C VAL A 224 -9.38 -9.14 1.84
N ILE A 225 -9.76 -9.01 3.10
CA ILE A 225 -10.97 -8.27 3.50
C ILE A 225 -10.52 -6.91 4.00
N ALA A 226 -11.09 -5.84 3.45
CA ALA A 226 -10.79 -4.47 3.82
C ALA A 226 -12.04 -3.76 4.34
N MET A 227 -11.88 -2.99 5.43
CA MET A 227 -12.90 -2.10 5.95
C MET A 227 -12.73 -0.71 5.34
N CYS A 228 -13.74 -0.28 4.58
CA CYS A 228 -13.66 0.85 3.66
C CYS A 228 -14.34 2.12 4.16
N ASN A 229 -15.14 2.07 5.24
CA ASN A 229 -15.85 3.25 5.76
C ASN A 229 -15.27 3.82 7.04
N LEU A 230 -14.06 3.43 7.44
CA LEU A 230 -13.34 4.12 8.52
C LEU A 230 -12.93 5.52 8.09
N LYS A 231 -12.87 6.44 9.06
CA LYS A 231 -12.29 7.76 8.81
C LYS A 231 -10.81 7.60 8.45
N PRO A 232 -10.33 8.11 7.30
CA PRO A 232 -8.93 7.99 6.92
C PRO A 232 -8.00 8.53 8.00
N ALA A 233 -6.95 7.76 8.31
CA ALA A 233 -6.02 8.04 9.40
C ALA A 233 -4.61 8.21 8.84
N LYS A 234 -3.87 9.21 9.35
CA LYS A 234 -2.47 9.41 8.98
C LYS A 234 -1.58 8.56 9.86
N MET A 235 -0.80 7.67 9.25
CA MET A 235 0.20 6.85 9.89
C MET A 235 1.56 7.25 9.32
N ARG A 236 2.39 7.91 10.15
CA ARG A 236 3.77 8.31 9.78
C ARG A 236 3.86 9.10 8.46
N GLY A 237 2.85 9.93 8.16
CA GLY A 237 2.82 10.80 6.99
C GLY A 237 1.97 10.30 5.83
N ILE A 238 1.71 9.00 5.75
CA ILE A 238 0.86 8.38 4.72
C ILE A 238 -0.57 8.25 5.26
N THR A 239 -1.58 8.51 4.42
CA THR A 239 -2.99 8.42 4.82
C THR A 239 -3.53 7.04 4.47
N SER A 240 -3.85 6.23 5.46
CA SER A 240 -4.55 4.96 5.27
C SER A 240 -6.04 5.21 5.06
N GLN A 241 -6.58 4.72 3.95
CA GLN A 241 -7.97 4.91 3.51
C GLN A 241 -8.87 3.71 3.79
N ALA A 242 -8.28 2.60 4.23
CA ALA A 242 -8.98 1.40 4.67
C ALA A 242 -8.14 0.69 5.75
N MET A 243 -8.68 -0.39 6.30
CA MET A 243 -7.99 -1.27 7.24
C MET A 243 -8.18 -2.73 6.81
N VAL A 244 -7.10 -3.49 6.75
CA VAL A 244 -7.16 -4.93 6.42
C VAL A 244 -7.61 -5.72 7.66
N MET A 245 -8.61 -6.57 7.50
CA MET A 245 -9.15 -7.39 8.59
C MET A 245 -8.28 -8.62 8.82
N CYS A 246 -7.84 -8.79 10.07
CA CYS A 246 -6.96 -9.87 10.46
C CYS A 246 -7.49 -10.60 11.68
N ALA A 247 -7.25 -11.91 11.75
CA ALA A 247 -7.30 -12.66 12.99
C ALA A 247 -6.09 -12.27 13.84
N SER A 248 -6.29 -11.90 15.10
CA SER A 248 -5.25 -11.40 15.98
C SER A 248 -5.33 -12.03 17.37
N SER A 249 -4.17 -12.42 17.87
CA SER A 249 -3.88 -12.89 19.21
C SER A 249 -2.67 -12.13 19.75
N PRO A 250 -2.35 -12.22 21.05
CA PRO A 250 -1.15 -11.58 21.61
C PRO A 250 0.15 -11.95 20.88
N ASP A 251 0.22 -13.17 20.33
CA ASP A 251 1.46 -13.73 19.77
C ASP A 251 1.49 -13.76 18.23
N LYS A 252 0.31 -13.81 17.60
CA LYS A 252 0.19 -14.03 16.14
C LYS A 252 -0.92 -13.19 15.52
N VAL A 253 -0.66 -12.71 14.30
CA VAL A 253 -1.64 -12.06 13.43
C VAL A 253 -1.66 -12.80 12.09
N GLU A 254 -2.86 -13.12 11.59
CA GLU A 254 -3.09 -13.74 10.30
C GLU A 254 -4.13 -12.96 9.50
N LEU A 255 -3.91 -12.83 8.20
CA LEU A 255 -4.91 -12.31 7.28
C LEU A 255 -6.11 -13.26 7.22
N LEU A 256 -7.31 -12.69 7.15
CA LEU A 256 -8.50 -13.45 6.82
C LEU A 256 -8.52 -13.73 5.32
N ASP A 257 -8.76 -15.00 4.97
CA ASP A 257 -8.82 -15.50 3.61
C ASP A 257 -10.29 -15.53 3.12
N PRO A 258 -10.63 -14.76 2.08
CA PRO A 258 -11.96 -14.81 1.46
C PRO A 258 -12.22 -16.15 0.76
N PRO A 259 -13.49 -16.52 0.52
CA PRO A 259 -13.81 -17.74 -0.21
C PRO A 259 -13.26 -17.70 -1.64
N ALA A 260 -13.00 -18.89 -2.20
CA ALA A 260 -12.48 -19.01 -3.56
C ALA A 260 -13.41 -18.33 -4.59
N GLY A 261 -12.82 -17.63 -5.56
CA GLY A 261 -13.55 -16.89 -6.58
C GLY A 261 -14.05 -15.50 -6.15
N SER A 262 -13.72 -15.05 -4.94
CA SER A 262 -13.98 -13.66 -4.50
C SER A 262 -13.27 -12.65 -5.40
N GLN A 263 -13.94 -11.55 -5.71
CA GLN A 263 -13.45 -10.49 -6.58
C GLN A 263 -13.36 -9.17 -5.81
N PRO A 264 -12.42 -8.27 -6.16
CA PRO A 264 -12.37 -6.92 -5.63
C PRO A 264 -13.73 -6.22 -5.70
N GLY A 265 -14.19 -5.70 -4.57
CA GLY A 265 -15.47 -5.00 -4.44
C GLY A 265 -16.65 -5.85 -3.97
N ASP A 266 -16.52 -7.19 -3.92
CA ASP A 266 -17.52 -8.03 -3.29
C ASP A 266 -17.74 -7.60 -1.83
N ARG A 267 -19.00 -7.47 -1.42
CA ARG A 267 -19.35 -7.08 -0.05
C ARG A 267 -19.42 -8.30 0.86
N ILE A 268 -18.89 -8.14 2.08
CA ILE A 268 -19.16 -9.08 3.17
C ILE A 268 -20.53 -8.76 3.74
N THR A 269 -21.36 -9.80 3.87
CA THR A 269 -22.71 -9.72 4.44
C THR A 269 -22.85 -10.67 5.60
N PHE A 270 -23.78 -10.34 6.50
CA PHE A 270 -24.03 -11.06 7.74
C PHE A 270 -25.52 -11.41 7.81
N GLU A 271 -25.82 -12.71 7.90
CA GLU A 271 -27.20 -13.18 8.02
C GLU A 271 -27.82 -12.67 9.34
N GLY A 272 -29.06 -12.17 9.27
CA GLY A 272 -29.74 -11.59 10.43
C GLY A 272 -29.36 -10.15 10.78
N TYR A 273 -28.45 -9.51 10.04
CA TYR A 273 -28.09 -8.09 10.20
C TYR A 273 -28.35 -7.29 8.92
N PRO A 274 -29.63 -7.05 8.56
CA PRO A 274 -29.96 -6.26 7.38
C PRO A 274 -29.63 -4.77 7.62
N GLY A 275 -28.86 -4.18 6.71
CA GLY A 275 -28.57 -2.75 6.76
C GLY A 275 -27.58 -2.31 5.68
N GLU A 276 -27.61 -1.01 5.38
CA GLU A 276 -26.59 -0.39 4.54
C GLU A 276 -25.49 0.22 5.41
N PRO A 277 -24.21 0.04 5.03
CA PRO A 277 -23.09 0.64 5.73
C PRO A 277 -23.17 2.16 5.80
N ASP A 278 -22.63 2.75 6.87
CA ASP A 278 -22.48 4.20 6.94
C ASP A 278 -21.44 4.65 5.89
N PRO A 279 -21.64 5.79 5.19
CA PRO A 279 -20.66 6.29 4.21
C PRO A 279 -19.28 6.55 4.83
N VAL A 280 -19.26 7.09 6.06
CA VAL A 280 -18.05 7.25 6.88
C VAL A 280 -18.43 7.09 8.35
N LEU A 281 -17.76 6.18 9.04
CA LEU A 281 -17.90 5.94 10.47
C LEU A 281 -17.40 7.15 11.25
N GLN A 282 -18.25 7.66 12.14
CA GLN A 282 -17.93 8.78 13.01
C GLN A 282 -17.24 8.26 14.27
N PRO A 283 -15.99 8.65 14.58
CA PRO A 283 -15.26 8.15 15.76
C PRO A 283 -16.00 8.42 17.09
N LYS A 284 -16.82 9.49 17.15
CA LYS A 284 -17.62 9.82 18.34
C LYS A 284 -18.71 8.78 18.65
N LYS A 285 -19.18 8.05 17.63
CA LYS A 285 -20.22 7.03 17.79
C LYS A 285 -19.66 5.67 18.21
N LYS A 286 -18.34 5.49 18.21
CA LYS A 286 -17.63 4.28 18.65
C LYS A 286 -18.21 2.96 18.09
N VAL A 287 -18.66 2.99 16.83
CA VAL A 287 -19.35 1.86 16.19
C VAL A 287 -18.42 0.66 16.10
N TRP A 288 -17.21 0.88 15.60
CA TRP A 288 -16.19 -0.16 15.49
C TRP A 288 -15.85 -0.73 16.87
N GLU A 289 -15.64 0.10 17.89
CA GLU A 289 -15.28 -0.32 19.24
C GLU A 289 -16.40 -1.10 19.94
N THR A 290 -17.66 -0.90 19.52
CA THR A 290 -18.81 -1.66 20.02
C THR A 290 -18.94 -3.01 19.31
N VAL A 291 -18.63 -3.06 18.00
CA VAL A 291 -18.76 -4.26 17.16
C VAL A 291 -17.55 -5.18 17.27
N GLN A 292 -16.34 -4.63 17.41
CA GLN A 292 -15.06 -5.36 17.39
C GLN A 292 -14.96 -6.48 18.45
N PRO A 293 -15.42 -6.33 19.70
CA PRO A 293 -15.36 -7.40 20.69
C PRO A 293 -16.16 -8.65 20.32
N ASP A 294 -17.19 -8.49 19.49
CA ASP A 294 -18.05 -9.58 19.02
C ASP A 294 -17.53 -10.23 17.72
N LEU A 295 -16.46 -9.68 17.12
CA LEU A 295 -15.82 -10.24 15.94
C LEU A 295 -14.72 -11.23 16.34
N GLN A 296 -14.93 -12.50 15.99
CA GLN A 296 -14.04 -13.58 16.38
C GLN A 296 -13.98 -14.67 15.32
N VAL A 297 -12.86 -15.39 15.32
CA VAL A 297 -12.68 -16.62 14.56
C VAL A 297 -13.10 -17.80 15.43
N THR A 298 -13.96 -18.68 14.91
CA THR A 298 -14.45 -19.87 15.65
C THR A 298 -13.42 -20.99 15.72
N SER A 299 -13.76 -22.11 16.36
CA SER A 299 -12.97 -23.35 16.34
C SER A 299 -12.74 -23.88 14.92
N ASP A 300 -13.68 -23.62 14.01
CA ASP A 300 -13.65 -24.10 12.63
C ASP A 300 -12.86 -23.16 11.70
N LYS A 301 -12.14 -22.19 12.29
CA LYS A 301 -11.38 -21.14 11.59
C LYS A 301 -12.25 -20.20 10.76
N VAL A 302 -13.56 -20.15 11.01
CA VAL A 302 -14.48 -19.26 10.28
C VAL A 302 -14.54 -17.91 11.00
N ALA A 303 -14.42 -16.81 10.25
CA ALA A 303 -14.61 -15.47 10.78
C ALA A 303 -16.10 -15.22 11.02
N THR A 304 -16.47 -14.78 12.23
CA THR A 304 -17.87 -14.59 12.64
C THR A 304 -18.08 -13.29 13.42
N TYR A 305 -19.31 -12.77 13.37
CA TYR A 305 -19.83 -11.73 14.25
C TYR A 305 -20.97 -12.31 15.09
N LYS A 306 -20.82 -12.38 16.41
CA LYS A 306 -21.82 -13.02 17.31
C LYS A 306 -22.25 -14.43 16.84
N GLY A 307 -21.31 -15.20 16.29
CA GLY A 307 -21.56 -16.54 15.72
C GLY A 307 -22.07 -16.57 14.27
N VAL A 308 -22.39 -15.42 13.67
CA VAL A 308 -22.79 -15.33 12.26
C VAL A 308 -21.56 -15.23 11.35
N PRO A 309 -21.38 -16.12 10.37
CA PRO A 309 -20.23 -16.10 9.46
C PRO A 309 -20.15 -14.88 8.55
N PHE A 310 -18.92 -14.42 8.30
CA PHE A 310 -18.61 -13.46 7.25
C PHE A 310 -18.86 -14.13 5.89
N THR A 311 -19.93 -13.73 5.21
CA THR A 311 -20.35 -14.39 3.97
C THR A 311 -20.19 -13.46 2.77
N VAL A 312 -19.57 -13.98 1.72
CA VAL A 312 -19.58 -13.37 0.39
C VAL A 312 -20.72 -13.99 -0.41
N ALA A 313 -21.63 -13.14 -0.89
CA ALA A 313 -22.83 -13.57 -1.61
C ALA A 313 -22.50 -14.52 -2.77
N GLY A 314 -23.01 -15.75 -2.68
CA GLY A 314 -22.83 -16.78 -3.72
C GLY A 314 -21.46 -17.45 -3.79
N LYS A 315 -20.51 -17.15 -2.88
CA LYS A 315 -19.14 -17.69 -2.92
C LYS A 315 -18.74 -18.48 -1.67
N GLY A 316 -19.25 -18.11 -0.49
CA GLY A 316 -19.02 -18.84 0.75
C GLY A 316 -18.59 -17.95 1.90
N VAL A 317 -17.87 -18.54 2.86
CA VAL A 317 -17.47 -17.88 4.11
C VAL A 317 -15.99 -17.53 4.14
N CYS A 318 -15.64 -16.49 4.89
CA CYS A 318 -14.25 -16.11 5.13
C CYS A 318 -13.64 -16.90 6.28
N THR A 319 -12.37 -17.28 6.15
CA THR A 319 -11.67 -18.14 7.11
C THR A 319 -10.30 -17.60 7.50
N ALA A 320 -9.72 -18.11 8.57
CA ALA A 320 -8.32 -17.90 8.94
C ALA A 320 -7.49 -19.15 8.59
N LYS A 321 -6.18 -18.96 8.32
CA LYS A 321 -5.30 -20.06 7.90
C LYS A 321 -5.11 -21.10 9.00
N THR A 322 -4.70 -20.66 10.19
CA THR A 322 -4.43 -21.56 11.32
C THR A 322 -5.04 -21.10 12.64
N MET A 323 -5.34 -19.82 12.79
CA MET A 323 -5.90 -19.28 14.03
C MET A 323 -7.34 -19.75 14.28
N THR A 324 -7.63 -20.09 15.53
CA THR A 324 -8.95 -20.44 16.05
C THR A 324 -9.19 -19.68 17.36
N ASN A 325 -10.45 -19.43 17.70
CA ASN A 325 -10.86 -18.74 18.94
C ASN A 325 -10.10 -17.41 19.18
N SER A 326 -9.83 -16.67 18.11
CA SER A 326 -9.09 -15.41 18.14
C SER A 326 -9.98 -14.22 17.82
N GLY A 327 -9.63 -13.05 18.35
CA GLY A 327 -10.34 -11.81 18.01
C GLY A 327 -9.99 -11.34 16.61
N ILE A 328 -10.91 -10.64 15.96
CA ILE A 328 -10.66 -10.00 14.67
C ILE A 328 -10.39 -8.51 14.90
N LYS A 329 -9.37 -7.97 14.22
CA LYS A 329 -8.96 -6.57 14.30
C LYS A 329 -8.67 -5.99 12.92
#